data_AF-A0A5E4KKL4-F1
#
_entry.id   AF-A0A5E4KKL4-F1
#
_cell.length_a   1.000
_cell.length_b   1.000
_cell.length_c   1.000
_cell.angle_alpha   90.00
_cell.angle_beta   90.00
_cell.angle_gamma   90.00
#
_symmetry.space_group_name_H-M   'P 1'
#
loop_
_entity.id
_entity.type
_entity.pdbx_description
1 polymer ?
#
loop_
_entity_poly.entity_id
_entity_poly.type
_entity_poly.pdbx_seq_one_letter_code
_entity_poly.pdbx_strand_id
1 'polypeptide(L)'
;MIQAEIYYTSLVFSMIGATIGVYFSLKSWSSLKKIELDTLKARVFLDKSFVYTNFKLTLVVIGLVTFHMIMEITDLGGTLPPELHPVYYGVFPVVILILVQMIFMWYRLLHKKSRNDT
;
A
#
# COMPACT_ATOMS: atom_id res chain seq x y z
N MET A 1 0.07 29.07 6.08
CA MET A 1 -0.86 28.47 7.06
C MET A 1 -1.51 27.21 6.48
N ILE A 2 -2.29 27.30 5.40
CA ILE A 2 -2.99 26.16 4.78
C ILE A 2 -2.04 25.02 4.33
N GLN A 3 -0.91 25.32 3.68
CA GLN A 3 0.03 24.28 3.24
C GLN A 3 0.63 23.47 4.41
N ALA A 4 0.94 24.14 5.53
CA ALA A 4 1.46 23.47 6.72
C ALA A 4 0.40 22.53 7.34
N GLU A 5 -0.86 22.97 7.40
CA GLU A 5 -1.97 22.14 7.88
C GLU A 5 -2.18 20.90 7.01
N ILE A 6 -2.13 21.06 5.67
CA ILE A 6 -2.23 19.93 4.73
C ILE A 6 -1.08 18.96 4.95
N TYR A 7 0.14 19.47 5.07
CA TYR A 7 1.33 18.64 5.33
C TYR A 7 1.19 17.84 6.63
N TYR A 8 0.86 18.49 7.75
CA TYR A 8 0.70 17.80 9.03
C TYR A 8 -0.44 16.79 8.99
N THR A 9 -1.56 17.13 8.35
CA THR A 9 -2.69 16.21 8.18
C THR A 9 -2.28 14.98 7.38
N SER A 10 -1.62 15.17 6.24
CA SER A 10 -1.08 14.08 5.43
C SER A 10 -0.11 13.20 6.22
N LEU A 11 0.76 13.80 7.03
CA LEU A 11 1.73 13.08 7.84
C LEU A 11 1.05 12.23 8.93
N VAL A 12 0.06 12.77 9.63
CA VAL A 12 -0.69 12.03 10.66
C VAL A 12 -1.43 10.84 10.05
N PHE A 13 -2.15 11.04 8.93
CA PHE A 13 -2.83 9.93 8.24
C PHE A 13 -1.84 8.86 7.75
N SER A 14 -0.70 9.30 7.23
CA SER A 14 0.38 8.41 6.78
C SER A 14 0.93 7.58 7.93
N MET A 15 1.19 8.18 9.10
CA MET A 15 1.66 7.47 10.28
C MET A 15 0.66 6.41 10.75
N ILE A 16 -0.63 6.77 10.85
CA ILE A 16 -1.68 5.84 11.25
C ILE A 16 -1.76 4.67 10.28
N GLY A 17 -1.79 4.95 8.97
CA GLY A 17 -1.82 3.94 7.93
C GLY A 17 -0.59 3.02 7.98
N ALA A 18 0.61 3.59 8.17
CA ALA A 18 1.84 2.83 8.30
C ALA A 18 1.82 1.91 9.53
N THR A 19 1.34 2.38 10.68
CA THR A 19 1.18 1.53 11.88
C THR A 19 0.25 0.34 11.62
N ILE A 20 -0.89 0.58 10.97
CA ILE A 20 -1.83 -0.49 10.58
C ILE A 20 -1.17 -1.47 9.62
N GLY A 21 -0.46 -0.96 8.60
CA GLY A 21 0.25 -1.77 7.62
C GLY A 21 1.33 -2.65 8.26
N VAL A 22 2.11 -2.10 9.20
CA VAL A 22 3.12 -2.85 9.97
C VAL A 22 2.46 -3.95 10.80
N TYR A 23 1.38 -3.64 11.52
CA TYR A 23 0.65 -4.64 12.30
C TYR A 23 0.20 -5.82 11.44
N PHE A 24 -0.46 -5.57 10.30
CA PHE A 24 -0.90 -6.64 9.40
C PHE A 24 0.27 -7.37 8.73
N SER A 25 1.36 -6.68 8.43
CA SER A 25 2.56 -7.29 7.85
C SER A 25 3.18 -8.29 8.81
N LEU A 26 3.37 -7.92 10.09
CA LEU A 26 3.91 -8.80 11.12
C LEU A 26 3.03 -10.04 11.34
N LYS A 27 1.71 -9.84 11.34
CA LYS A 27 0.74 -10.93 11.49
C LYS A 27 0.75 -11.87 10.28
N SER A 28 0.80 -11.31 9.08
CA SER A 28 0.89 -12.07 7.82
C SER A 28 2.20 -12.84 7.72
N TRP A 29 3.32 -12.21 8.09
CA TRP A 29 4.65 -12.83 8.13
C TRP A 29 4.68 -14.05 9.05
N SER A 30 4.08 -13.94 10.23
CA SER A 30 3.98 -15.04 11.19
C SER A 30 3.14 -16.21 10.66
N SER A 31 2.10 -15.92 9.86
CA SER A 31 1.30 -16.96 9.19
C SER A 31 2.04 -17.59 8.01
N LEU A 32 2.75 -16.79 7.22
CA LEU A 32 3.49 -17.23 6.03
C LEU A 32 4.61 -18.21 6.39
N LYS A 33 5.27 -18.02 7.54
CA LYS A 33 6.26 -18.99 8.07
C LYS A 33 5.69 -20.37 8.38
N LYS A 34 4.38 -20.49 8.58
CA LYS A 34 3.70 -21.76 8.94
C LYS A 34 3.14 -22.49 7.71
N ILE A 35 3.06 -21.83 6.56
CA ILE A 35 2.46 -22.38 5.35
C ILE A 35 3.58 -22.81 4.41
N GLU A 36 3.51 -24.05 3.92
CA GLU A 36 4.44 -24.52 2.90
C GLU A 36 4.32 -23.69 1.61
N LEU A 37 5.47 -23.40 1.00
CA LEU A 37 5.56 -22.51 -0.16
C LEU A 37 4.67 -22.97 -1.33
N ASP A 38 4.59 -24.27 -1.58
CA ASP A 38 3.78 -24.82 -2.67
C ASP A 38 2.28 -24.72 -2.39
N THR A 39 1.88 -24.88 -1.13
CA THR A 39 0.51 -24.60 -0.67
C THR A 39 0.17 -23.12 -0.86
N LEU A 40 1.11 -22.21 -0.54
CA LEU A 40 0.91 -20.78 -0.73
C LEU A 40 0.73 -20.43 -2.21
N LYS A 41 1.60 -20.94 -3.08
CA LYS A 41 1.48 -20.76 -4.54
C LYS A 41 0.13 -21.24 -5.04
N ALA A 42 -0.29 -22.44 -4.65
CA ALA A 42 -1.59 -22.99 -5.05
C ALA A 42 -2.74 -22.06 -4.63
N ARG A 43 -2.74 -21.55 -3.38
CA ARG A 43 -3.75 -20.59 -2.90
C ARG A 43 -3.78 -19.30 -3.71
N VAL A 44 -2.61 -18.73 -4.02
CA VAL A 44 -2.49 -17.51 -4.83
C VAL A 44 -3.01 -17.76 -6.25
N PHE A 45 -2.58 -18.83 -6.91
CA PHE A 45 -2.97 -19.12 -8.29
C PHE A 45 -4.45 -19.51 -8.45
N LEU A 46 -5.05 -20.16 -7.45
CA LEU A 46 -6.47 -20.47 -7.45
C LEU A 46 -7.35 -19.23 -7.30
N ASP A 47 -6.86 -18.18 -6.64
CA ASP A 47 -7.57 -16.90 -6.51
C ASP A 47 -7.16 -15.91 -7.61
N LYS A 48 -7.70 -16.10 -8.82
CA LYS A 48 -7.44 -15.21 -9.97
C LYS A 48 -7.74 -13.74 -9.68
N SER A 49 -8.77 -13.47 -8.87
CA SER A 49 -9.16 -12.11 -8.47
C SER A 49 -8.09 -11.47 -7.61
N PHE A 50 -7.51 -12.22 -6.67
CA PHE A 50 -6.36 -11.79 -5.89
C PHE A 50 -5.18 -11.43 -6.78
N VAL A 51 -4.79 -12.31 -7.71
CA VAL A 51 -3.64 -12.07 -8.61
C VAL A 51 -3.84 -10.79 -9.44
N TYR A 52 -5.00 -10.66 -10.09
CA TYR A 52 -5.29 -9.50 -10.93
C TYR A 52 -5.34 -8.20 -10.12
N THR A 53 -6.03 -8.22 -8.97
CA THR A 53 -6.17 -7.03 -8.12
C THR A 53 -4.82 -6.64 -7.53
N ASN A 54 -4.03 -7.59 -7.02
CA ASN A 54 -2.71 -7.32 -6.46
C ASN A 54 -1.79 -6.73 -7.54
N PHE A 55 -1.78 -7.30 -8.75
CA PHE A 55 -1.00 -6.77 -9.86
C PHE A 55 -1.41 -5.34 -10.25
N LYS A 56 -2.72 -5.07 -10.36
CA LYS A 56 -3.25 -3.72 -10.63
C LYS A 56 -2.81 -2.73 -9.55
N LEU A 57 -2.93 -3.09 -8.28
CA LEU A 57 -2.52 -2.21 -7.18
C LEU A 57 -1.01 -1.96 -7.19
N THR A 58 -0.19 -2.98 -7.50
CA THR A 58 1.26 -2.80 -7.70
C THR A 58 1.56 -1.78 -8.79
N LEU A 59 0.90 -1.88 -9.95
CA LEU A 59 1.08 -0.90 -11.03
C LEU A 59 0.68 0.52 -10.62
N VAL A 60 -0.43 0.65 -9.89
CA VAL A 60 -0.89 1.96 -9.38
C VAL A 60 0.13 2.54 -8.39
N VAL A 61 0.65 1.74 -7.45
CA VAL A 61 1.67 2.19 -6.48
C VAL A 61 2.92 2.65 -7.22
N ILE A 62 3.42 1.85 -8.18
CA ILE A 62 4.59 2.23 -8.99
C ILE A 62 4.33 3.57 -9.70
N GLY A 63 3.18 3.72 -10.35
CA GLY A 63 2.82 4.95 -11.04
C GLY A 63 2.74 6.17 -10.12
N LEU A 64 2.14 6.02 -8.93
CA LEU A 64 2.06 7.09 -7.94
C LEU A 64 3.43 7.46 -7.36
N VAL A 65 4.29 6.48 -7.09
CA VAL A 65 5.65 6.72 -6.61
C VAL A 65 6.47 7.43 -7.69
N THR A 66 6.39 7.00 -8.95
CA THR A 66 7.06 7.69 -10.06
C THR A 66 6.53 9.12 -10.22
N PHE A 67 5.22 9.33 -10.13
CA PHE A 67 4.62 10.65 -10.17
C PHE A 67 5.10 11.54 -9.02
N HIS A 68 5.18 11.01 -7.80
CA HIS A 68 5.74 11.72 -6.66
C HIS A 68 7.22 12.09 -6.87
N MET A 69 8.03 11.17 -7.40
CA MET A 69 9.44 11.45 -7.73
C MET A 69 9.59 12.56 -8.77
N ILE A 70 8.71 12.63 -9.78
CA ILE A 70 8.72 13.72 -10.76
C ILE A 70 8.43 15.06 -10.06
N MET A 71 7.40 15.10 -9.19
CA MET A 71 7.08 16.31 -8.43
C MET A 71 8.21 16.72 -7.48
N GLU A 72 8.83 15.76 -6.79
CA GLU A 72 10.00 15.98 -5.93
C GLU A 72 11.14 16.66 -6.70
N ILE A 73 11.46 16.16 -7.90
CA ILE A 73 12.50 16.77 -8.75
C ILE A 73 12.14 18.22 -9.13
N THR A 74 10.87 18.48 -9.46
CA THR A 74 10.43 19.84 -9.79
C THR A 74 10.43 20.79 -8.60
N ASP A 75 10.15 20.27 -7.40
CA ASP A 75 10.14 21.03 -6.14
C ASP A 75 11.56 21.37 -5.68
N LEU A 76 12.48 20.39 -5.73
CA LEU A 76 13.90 20.60 -5.48
C LEU A 76 14.53 21.60 -6.46
N GLY A 77 14.01 21.65 -7.70
CA GLY A 77 14.37 22.67 -8.69
C GLY A 77 13.77 24.07 -8.42
N GLY A 78 12.92 24.21 -7.41
CA GLY A 78 12.20 25.46 -7.10
C GLY A 78 11.13 25.83 -8.13
N THR A 79 10.70 24.88 -8.95
CA THR A 79 9.79 25.12 -10.09
C THR A 79 8.39 24.54 -9.88
N LEU A 80 8.15 23.85 -8.76
CA LEU A 80 6.83 23.31 -8.46
C LEU A 80 5.84 24.46 -8.16
N PRO A 81 4.76 24.62 -8.94
CA PRO A 81 3.75 25.63 -8.65
C PRO A 81 3.15 25.45 -7.24
N PRO A 82 2.94 26.55 -6.47
CA PRO A 82 2.32 26.50 -5.15
C PRO A 82 0.98 25.75 -5.10
N GLU A 83 0.23 25.76 -6.20
CA GLU A 83 -1.07 25.11 -6.36
C GLU A 83 -0.97 23.58 -6.39
N LEU A 84 0.21 23.03 -6.74
CA LEU A 84 0.46 21.58 -6.79
C LEU A 84 0.97 21.02 -5.47
N HIS A 85 1.34 21.86 -4.50
CA HIS A 85 1.82 21.41 -3.19
C HIS A 85 0.81 20.51 -2.44
N PRO A 86 -0.51 20.79 -2.44
CA PRO A 86 -1.49 19.88 -1.86
C PRO A 86 -1.50 18.50 -2.51
N VAL A 87 -1.32 18.44 -3.84
CA VAL A 87 -1.22 17.17 -4.58
C VAL A 87 0.06 16.45 -4.19
N TYR A 88 1.19 17.15 -4.17
CA TYR A 88 2.48 16.62 -3.75
C TYR A 88 2.43 15.97 -2.36
N TYR A 89 1.92 16.68 -1.35
CA TYR A 89 1.74 16.12 0.00
C TYR A 89 0.64 15.06 0.10
N GLY A 90 -0.33 15.06 -0.80
CA GLY A 90 -1.45 14.13 -0.82
C GLY A 90 -1.13 12.76 -1.42
N VAL A 91 -0.10 12.64 -2.28
CA VAL A 91 0.25 11.34 -2.89
C VAL A 91 0.69 10.32 -1.85
N PHE A 92 1.47 10.73 -0.85
CA PHE A 92 2.04 9.83 0.14
C PHE A 92 0.98 9.07 0.98
N PRO A 93 -0.03 9.72 1.59
CA PRO A 93 -1.08 9.00 2.32
C PRO A 93 -1.90 8.08 1.40
N VAL A 94 -2.12 8.46 0.13
CA VAL A 94 -2.82 7.60 -0.85
C VAL A 94 -2.02 6.33 -1.13
N VAL A 95 -0.70 6.45 -1.35
CA VAL A 95 0.19 5.29 -1.53
C VAL A 95 0.13 4.37 -0.32
N ILE A 96 0.19 4.93 0.90
CA ILE A 96 0.12 4.14 2.14
C ILE A 96 -1.21 3.38 2.24
N LEU A 97 -2.34 4.01 1.93
CA LEU A 97 -3.64 3.33 1.95
C LEU A 97 -3.69 2.16 0.97
N ILE A 98 -3.13 2.33 -0.23
CA ILE A 98 -3.04 1.24 -1.22
C ILE A 98 -2.16 0.11 -0.70
N LEU A 99 -1.00 0.42 -0.09
CA LEU A 99 -0.11 -0.58 0.49
C LEU A 99 -0.80 -1.34 1.63
N VAL A 100 -1.51 -0.63 2.52
CA VAL A 100 -2.31 -1.25 3.59
C VAL A 100 -3.37 -2.18 3.01
N GLN A 101 -4.06 -1.77 1.95
CA GLN A 101 -5.04 -2.61 1.25
C GLN A 101 -4.38 -3.87 0.65
N MET A 102 -3.21 -3.74 0.02
CA MET A 102 -2.46 -4.89 -0.51
C MET A 102 -2.06 -5.85 0.61
N ILE A 103 -1.52 -5.33 1.71
CA ILE A 103 -1.15 -6.14 2.88
C ILE A 103 -2.39 -6.84 3.46
N PHE A 104 -3.53 -6.15 3.53
CA PHE A 104 -4.78 -6.73 4.01
C PHE A 104 -5.30 -7.85 3.09
N MET A 105 -5.16 -7.70 1.76
CA MET A 105 -5.47 -8.76 0.81
C MET A 105 -4.63 -10.02 1.07
N TRP A 106 -3.33 -9.84 1.31
CA TRP A 106 -2.43 -10.93 1.70
C TRP A 106 -2.85 -11.56 3.02
N TYR A 107 -3.10 -10.75 4.05
CA TYR A 107 -3.58 -11.20 5.34
C TYR A 107 -4.83 -12.08 5.20
N ARG A 108 -5.82 -11.63 4.41
CA ARG A 108 -7.06 -12.36 4.15
C ARG A 108 -6.81 -13.67 3.41
N LEU A 109 -5.91 -13.69 2.42
CA LEU A 109 -5.56 -14.91 1.69
C LEU A 109 -4.92 -15.96 2.61
N LEU A 110 -4.02 -15.54 3.49
CA LEU A 110 -3.31 -16.43 4.42
C LEU A 110 -4.22 -17.01 5.51
N HIS A 111 -5.21 -16.23 5.96
CA HIS A 111 -6.14 -16.62 7.03
C HIS A 111 -7.49 -17.17 6.52
N LYS A 112 -7.65 -17.33 5.20
CA LYS A 112 -8.83 -17.98 4.62
C LYS A 112 -8.83 -19.46 5.05
N LYS A 113 -9.80 -19.87 5.86
CA LYS A 113 -9.97 -21.27 6.25
C LYS A 113 -10.23 -22.09 4.98
N SER A 114 -9.46 -23.17 4.77
CA SER A 114 -9.75 -24.14 3.71
C SER A 114 -11.14 -24.72 3.96
N ARG A 115 -12.04 -24.61 2.99
CA ARG A 115 -13.43 -25.07 3.10
C ARG A 115 -13.56 -26.59 2.87
N ASN A 116 -12.53 -27.38 3.15
CA ASN A 116 -12.48 -28.82 2.86
C ASN A 116 -12.11 -29.71 4.06
N ASP A 117 -12.20 -29.20 5.30
CA ASP A 117 -11.95 -30.00 6.52
C ASP A 117 -13.25 -30.36 7.26
N THR A 118 -14.33 -30.62 6.54
CA THR A 118 -15.58 -31.25 7.04
C THR A 118 -16.14 -32.18 5.98
#